data_AF-A0A1F8MY09-F1
#
_entry.id   AF-A0A1F8MY09-F1
#
_cell.length_a   1.000
_cell.length_b   1.000
_cell.length_c   1.000
_cell.angle_alpha   90.00
_cell.angle_beta   90.00
_cell.angle_gamma   90.00
#
_symmetry.space_group_name_H-M   'P 1'
#
loop_
_entity.id
_entity.type
_entity.pdbx_description
1 polymer ?
#
loop_
_entity_poly.entity_id
_entity_poly.type
_entity_poly.pdbx_seq_one_letter_code
_entity_poly.pdbx_strand_id
1 'polypeptide(L)'
;MGRECGGPWENYVGAMIDLCRRSKAHAAIFAGHLACKHNWAIAKLVKDRIYDELRIPTLIFEMDVYDPRIASSENIKAKFDEFFGAFFE
;
A
#
# COMPACT_ATOMS: atom_id res chain seq x y z
N MET A 1 -11.45 6.90 12.21
CA MET A 1 -10.81 7.54 11.04
C MET A 1 -9.33 7.56 11.31
N GLY A 2 -8.53 6.93 10.46
CA GLY A 2 -7.09 6.84 10.67
C GLY A 2 -6.34 8.09 10.19
N ARG A 3 -5.02 8.00 10.21
CA ARG A 3 -4.09 9.07 9.80
C ARG A 3 -4.36 9.56 8.37
N GLU A 4 -4.84 8.68 7.51
CA GLU A 4 -5.22 8.95 6.13
C GLU A 4 -6.32 10.00 5.98
N CYS A 5 -7.10 10.28 7.03
CA CYS A 5 -8.17 11.27 7.00
C CYS A 5 -7.83 12.58 7.73
N GLY A 6 -6.57 12.74 8.18
CA GLY A 6 -6.14 13.78 9.12
C GLY A 6 -5.70 15.11 8.50
N GLY A 7 -6.21 15.50 7.33
CA GLY A 7 -5.87 16.76 6.67
C GLY A 7 -5.40 16.60 5.22
N PRO A 8 -4.51 17.48 4.73
CA PRO A 8 -3.96 17.38 3.38
C PRO A 8 -3.29 16.03 3.11
N TRP A 9 -3.33 15.56 1.88
CA TRP A 9 -2.82 14.24 1.49
C TRP A 9 -1.30 14.13 1.71
N GLU A 10 -0.60 15.25 1.70
CA GLU A 10 0.83 15.38 1.98
C GLU A 10 1.18 14.87 3.38
N ASN A 11 0.29 15.08 4.37
CA ASN A 11 0.47 14.57 5.72
C ASN A 11 0.51 13.04 5.71
N TYR A 12 -0.39 12.43 4.96
CA TYR A 12 -0.45 10.98 4.84
C TYR A 12 0.76 10.42 4.09
N VAL A 13 1.14 11.03 2.95
CA VAL A 13 2.30 10.59 2.16
C VAL A 13 3.60 10.74 2.96
N GLY A 14 3.84 11.90 3.56
CA GLY A 14 5.05 12.17 4.32
C GLY A 14 5.21 11.20 5.48
N ALA A 15 4.13 10.92 6.20
CA ALA A 15 4.17 9.98 7.30
C ALA A 15 4.31 8.51 6.84
N MET A 16 4.04 8.16 5.57
CA MET A 16 4.24 6.80 5.03
C MET A 16 5.72 6.60 4.71
N ILE A 17 6.36 7.62 4.13
CA ILE A 17 7.79 7.64 3.85
C ILE A 17 8.59 7.58 5.15
N ASP A 18 8.20 8.39 6.13
CA ASP A 18 8.80 8.40 7.46
C ASP A 18 8.63 7.06 8.18
N LEU A 19 7.46 6.42 8.05
CA LEU A 19 7.26 5.04 8.53
C LEU A 19 8.25 4.07 7.87
N CYS A 20 8.37 4.09 6.53
CA CYS A 20 9.28 3.21 5.79
C CYS A 20 10.75 3.43 6.18
N ARG A 21 11.17 4.69 6.39
CA ARG A 21 12.52 5.02 6.86
C ARG A 21 12.78 4.47 8.26
N ARG A 22 11.88 4.71 9.20
CA ARG A 22 12.05 4.26 10.59
C ARG A 22 12.04 2.74 10.73
N SER A 23 11.20 2.06 9.95
CA SER A 23 11.13 0.60 9.97
C SER A 23 12.24 -0.08 9.16
N LYS A 24 13.07 0.69 8.42
CA LYS A 24 14.04 0.17 7.44
C LYS A 24 13.37 -0.81 6.48
N ALA A 25 12.19 -0.43 5.98
CA ALA A 25 11.39 -1.29 5.12
C ALA A 25 12.11 -1.59 3.80
N HIS A 26 12.01 -2.84 3.34
CA HIS A 26 12.46 -3.26 2.00
C HIS A 26 11.30 -3.31 1.00
N ALA A 27 10.05 -3.34 1.49
CA ALA A 27 8.83 -3.30 0.70
C ALA A 27 7.73 -2.55 1.47
N ALA A 28 6.78 -1.97 0.75
CA ALA A 28 5.56 -1.41 1.31
C ALA A 28 4.34 -2.15 0.75
N ILE A 29 3.26 -2.22 1.55
CA ILE A 29 2.01 -2.86 1.15
C ILE A 29 0.87 -1.88 1.37
N PHE A 30 0.13 -1.60 0.31
CA PHE A 30 -1.09 -0.82 0.32
C PHE A 30 -2.27 -1.75 0.05
N ALA A 31 -2.86 -2.25 1.13
CA ALA A 31 -4.09 -3.03 1.07
C ALA A 31 -5.29 -2.07 1.26
N GLY A 32 -5.93 -1.70 0.15
CA GLY A 32 -6.99 -0.70 0.13
C GLY A 32 -8.37 -1.32 0.17
N HIS A 33 -9.24 -0.85 1.08
CA HIS A 33 -10.64 -1.28 1.07
C HIS A 33 -11.32 -0.85 -0.25
N LEU A 34 -12.03 -1.76 -0.94
CA LEU A 34 -12.65 -1.50 -2.26
C LEU A 34 -13.50 -0.21 -2.28
N ALA A 35 -14.28 0.02 -1.22
CA ALA A 35 -15.14 1.20 -1.09
C ALA A 35 -14.43 2.51 -0.71
N CYS A 36 -13.17 2.48 -0.25
CA CYS A 36 -12.49 3.67 0.26
C CYS A 36 -11.93 4.54 -0.88
N LYS A 37 -12.78 5.37 -1.48
CA LYS A 37 -12.41 6.25 -2.61
C LYS A 37 -11.26 7.20 -2.28
N HIS A 38 -11.18 7.67 -1.04
CA HIS A 38 -10.08 8.50 -0.58
C HIS A 38 -8.73 7.78 -0.72
N ASN A 39 -8.63 6.53 -0.23
CA ASN A 39 -7.41 5.75 -0.33
C ASN A 39 -7.03 5.48 -1.80
N TRP A 40 -8.02 5.15 -2.63
CA TRP A 40 -7.78 4.88 -4.06
C TRP A 40 -7.33 6.11 -4.85
N ALA A 41 -7.83 7.30 -4.49
CA ALA A 41 -7.40 8.55 -5.12
C ALA A 41 -5.91 8.84 -4.90
N ILE A 42 -5.34 8.39 -3.77
CA ILE A 42 -3.95 8.68 -3.39
C ILE A 42 -3.00 7.48 -3.53
N ALA A 43 -3.51 6.27 -3.77
CA ALA A 43 -2.72 5.03 -3.76
C ALA A 43 -1.50 5.09 -4.70
N LYS A 44 -1.69 5.57 -5.92
CA LYS A 44 -0.60 5.74 -6.91
C LYS A 44 0.43 6.75 -6.43
N LEU A 45 -0.02 7.88 -5.91
CA LEU A 45 0.86 8.96 -5.42
C LEU A 45 1.73 8.49 -4.25
N VAL A 46 1.16 7.71 -3.33
CA VAL A 46 1.90 7.11 -2.21
C VAL A 46 2.96 6.15 -2.72
N LYS A 47 2.61 5.24 -3.64
CA LYS A 47 3.57 4.31 -4.26
C LYS A 47 4.72 5.06 -4.94
N ASP A 48 4.38 5.99 -5.83
CA ASP A 48 5.36 6.68 -6.66
C ASP A 48 6.33 7.46 -5.76
N ARG A 49 5.81 8.13 -4.72
CA ARG A 49 6.66 8.88 -3.78
C ARG A 49 7.55 8.00 -2.91
N ILE A 50 7.05 6.86 -2.43
CA ILE A 50 7.85 5.87 -1.68
C ILE A 50 8.99 5.35 -2.57
N TYR A 51 8.70 5.03 -3.83
CA TYR A 51 9.70 4.55 -4.77
C TYR A 51 10.73 5.63 -5.09
N ASP A 52 10.30 6.85 -5.40
CA ASP A 52 11.19 7.95 -5.78
C ASP A 52 12.16 8.33 -4.65
N GLU A 53 11.68 8.35 -3.40
CA GLU A 53 12.50 8.76 -2.24
C GLU A 53 13.35 7.63 -1.66
N LEU A 54 12.83 6.40 -1.63
CA LEU A 54 13.43 5.30 -0.86
C LEU A 54 13.82 4.10 -1.71
N ARG A 55 13.45 4.07 -3.00
CA ARG A 55 13.60 2.92 -3.89
C ARG A 55 12.93 1.65 -3.35
N ILE A 56 11.86 1.82 -2.57
CA ILE A 56 11.10 0.73 -1.98
C ILE A 56 9.94 0.35 -2.91
N PRO A 57 9.84 -0.90 -3.38
CA PRO A 57 8.69 -1.35 -4.15
C PRO A 57 7.43 -1.41 -3.26
N THR A 58 6.28 -1.05 -3.84
CA THR A 58 4.99 -1.07 -3.14
C THR A 58 4.00 -1.99 -3.84
N LEU A 59 3.47 -2.96 -3.12
CA LEU A 59 2.35 -3.80 -3.57
C LEU A 59 1.04 -3.08 -3.29
N ILE A 60 0.22 -2.84 -4.32
CA ILE A 60 -1.14 -2.28 -4.17
C ILE A 60 -2.15 -3.36 -4.51
N PHE A 61 -3.09 -3.65 -3.61
CA PHE A 61 -4.20 -4.55 -3.92
C PHE A 61 -5.48 -4.18 -3.18
N GLU A 62 -6.59 -4.59 -3.78
CA GLU A 62 -7.93 -4.44 -3.22
C GLU A 62 -8.18 -5.45 -2.11
N MET A 63 -8.80 -4.99 -1.03
CA MET A 63 -9.30 -5.84 0.03
C MET A 63 -10.74 -5.49 0.40
N ASP A 64 -11.45 -6.46 0.94
CA ASP A 64 -12.70 -6.24 1.64
C ASP A 64 -12.69 -7.15 2.88
N VAL A 65 -13.02 -6.59 4.04
CA VAL A 65 -12.98 -7.33 5.31
C VAL A 65 -14.24 -8.15 5.54
N TYR A 66 -15.29 -7.90 4.75
CA TYR A 66 -16.59 -8.56 4.85
C TYR A 66 -16.85 -9.50 3.66
N ASP A 67 -16.33 -9.20 2.48
CA ASP A 67 -16.56 -9.99 1.27
C ASP A 67 -15.33 -10.83 0.87
N PRO A 68 -15.34 -12.14 1.17
CA PRO A 68 -14.22 -13.04 0.83
C PRO A 68 -14.04 -13.22 -0.69
N ARG A 69 -15.00 -12.80 -1.53
CA ARG A 69 -14.89 -12.86 -2.99
C ARG A 69 -13.89 -11.83 -3.53
N ILE A 70 -13.65 -10.76 -2.78
CA ILE A 70 -12.72 -9.68 -3.17
C ILE A 70 -11.28 -10.03 -2.77
N ALA A 71 -11.09 -10.62 -1.60
CA ALA A 71 -9.77 -10.91 -1.05
C ALA A 71 -9.71 -12.29 -0.39
N SER A 72 -9.91 -13.35 -1.17
CA SER A 72 -9.65 -14.71 -0.72
C SER A 72 -8.17 -14.87 -0.33
N SER A 73 -7.89 -15.77 0.61
CA SER A 73 -6.51 -16.03 1.05
C SER A 73 -5.61 -16.50 -0.09
N GLU A 74 -6.16 -17.26 -1.03
CA GLU A 74 -5.48 -17.73 -2.25
C GLU A 74 -5.10 -16.54 -3.15
N ASN A 75 -6.03 -15.62 -3.41
CA ASN A 75 -5.76 -14.45 -4.24
C ASN A 75 -4.73 -13.52 -3.60
N ILE A 76 -4.77 -13.36 -2.26
CA ILE A 76 -3.77 -12.56 -1.54
C ILE A 76 -2.39 -13.21 -1.71
N LYS A 77 -2.26 -14.51 -1.44
CA LYS A 77 -0.97 -15.22 -1.58
C LYS A 77 -0.41 -15.11 -2.99
N ALA A 78 -1.23 -15.32 -4.02
CA ALA A 78 -0.79 -15.20 -5.41
C ALA A 78 -0.22 -13.80 -5.74
N LYS A 79 -0.83 -12.72 -5.22
CA LYS A 79 -0.31 -11.36 -5.40
C LYS A 79 1.02 -11.12 -4.68
N PHE A 80 1.21 -11.74 -3.52
CA PHE A 80 2.49 -11.68 -2.81
C PHE A 80 3.57 -12.48 -3.53
N ASP A 81 3.26 -13.68 -4.04
CA ASP A 81 4.19 -14.49 -4.80
C ASP A 81 4.66 -13.76 -6.07
N GLU A 82 3.74 -13.15 -6.83
CA GLU A 82 4.08 -12.31 -7.98
C GLU A 82 4.97 -11.12 -7.59
N PHE A 83 4.65 -10.46 -6.47
CA PHE A 83 5.43 -9.32 -5.98
C PHE A 83 6.83 -9.73 -5.53
N PHE A 84 6.98 -10.87 -4.86
CA PHE A 84 8.29 -11.36 -4.44
C PHE A 84 9.14 -11.77 -5.63
N GLY A 85 8.59 -12.50 -6.60
CA GLY A 85 9.31 -12.88 -7.82
C GLY A 85 9.71 -11.68 -8.69
N ALA A 86 8.99 -10.56 -8.62
CA ALA A 86 9.33 -9.36 -9.39
C ALA A 86 10.45 -8.49 -8.78
N PHE A 87 10.67 -8.57 -7.46
CA PHE A 87 11.51 -7.61 -6.74
C PHE A 87 12.59 -8.21 -5.82
N PHE A 88 12.52 -9.51 -5.49
CA PHE A 88 13.37 -10.13 -4.46
C PHE A 88 14.00 -11.47 -4.87
N GLU A 89 13.65 -12.03 -6.02
CA GLU A 89 14.38 -13.12 -6.68
C GLU A 89 15.31 -12.56 -7.78
#